data_AF-A0A7I8EGH2-F1
#
_entry.id   AF-A0A7I8EGH2-F1
#
_cell.length_a   1.000
_cell.length_b   1.000
_cell.length_c   1.000
_cell.angle_alpha   90.00
_cell.angle_beta   90.00
_cell.angle_gamma   90.00
#
_symmetry.space_group_name_H-M   'P 1'
#
loop_
_entity.id
_entity.type
_entity.pdbx_description
1 polymer ?
#
loop_
_entity_poly.entity_id
_entity_poly.type
_entity_poly.pdbx_seq_one_letter_code
_entity_poly.pdbx_strand_id
1 'polypeptide(L)'
;MHPLRRIWVYAWAAPCSCLGLLLAAVVLLAGGTMARRAGVLEVALRRDSRPTRLPFAAITLGHVIVGIDRQTLRQLRAHERVHVGQYERWGALLLLAYPLASLHAWLRGRRPYLDNRFEREARERGDGR
;
A
#
# COMPACT_ATOMS: atom_id res chain seq x y z
N MET A 1 -10.53 -4.18 20.42
CA MET A 1 -9.07 -3.95 20.49
C MET A 1 -8.82 -2.86 21.52
N HIS A 2 -7.96 -3.09 22.52
CA HIS A 2 -7.64 -2.10 23.54
C HIS A 2 -6.98 -0.85 22.91
N PRO A 3 -7.30 0.37 23.40
CA PRO A 3 -6.84 1.64 22.81
C PRO A 3 -5.32 1.74 22.72
N LEU A 4 -4.59 1.19 23.70
CA LEU A 4 -3.12 1.17 23.71
C LEU A 4 -2.53 0.41 22.52
N ARG A 5 -3.08 -0.76 22.18
CA ARG A 5 -2.62 -1.54 21.02
C ARG A 5 -2.79 -0.77 19.71
N ARG A 6 -3.85 0.04 19.60
CA ARG A 6 -4.09 0.87 18.42
C ARG A 6 -3.02 1.96 18.30
N ILE A 7 -2.71 2.66 19.39
CA ILE A 7 -1.66 3.69 19.41
C ILE A 7 -0.32 3.10 18.98
N TRP A 8 0.05 1.94 19.53
CA TRP A 8 1.29 1.25 19.16
C TRP A 8 1.37 0.90 17.68
N VAL A 9 0.30 0.36 17.11
CA VAL A 9 0.25 0.00 15.68
C VAL A 9 0.43 1.24 14.79
N TYR A 10 -0.21 2.36 15.13
CA TYR A 10 -0.02 3.61 14.39
C TYR A 10 1.40 4.16 14.55
N ALA A 11 1.95 4.17 15.77
CA ALA A 11 3.33 4.62 16.02
C ALA A 11 4.35 3.75 15.27
N TRP A 12 4.12 2.43 15.23
CA TRP A 12 4.98 1.46 14.56
C TRP A 12 4.99 1.64 13.03
N ALA A 13 3.83 1.95 12.44
CA ALA A 13 3.69 2.24 11.02
C ALA A 13 3.91 3.73 10.67
N ALA A 14 4.13 4.61 11.66
CA ALA A 14 4.17 6.06 11.48
C ALA A 14 5.26 6.50 10.49
N PRO A 15 6.50 5.99 10.52
CA PRO A 15 7.53 6.43 9.58
C PRO A 15 7.12 6.23 8.12
N CYS A 16 6.54 5.08 7.79
CA CYS A 16 6.04 4.79 6.45
C CYS A 16 4.79 5.61 6.12
N SER A 17 3.90 5.81 7.10
CA SER A 17 2.72 6.66 6.93
C SER A 17 3.11 8.10 6.63
N CYS A 18 4.18 8.64 7.24
CA CYS A 18 4.71 9.96 6.93
C CYS A 18 5.18 10.06 5.47
N LEU A 19 5.91 9.06 4.97
CA LEU A 19 6.29 9.00 3.56
C LEU A 19 5.05 8.93 2.64
N GLY A 20 4.06 8.12 3.03
CA GLY A 20 2.77 8.06 2.35
C GLY A 20 2.03 9.40 2.33
N LEU A 21 2.04 10.13 3.44
CA LEU A 21 1.43 11.47 3.54
C LEU A 21 2.14 12.49 2.65
N LEU A 22 3.48 12.44 2.54
CA LEU A 22 4.23 13.28 1.61
C LEU A 22 3.80 13.00 0.16
N LEU A 23 3.69 11.72 -0.22
CA LEU A 23 3.22 11.34 -1.56
C LEU A 23 1.76 11.76 -1.79
N ALA A 24 0.90 11.56 -0.79
CA ALA A 24 -0.49 11.99 -0.83
C ALA A 24 -0.60 13.51 -1.02
N ALA A 25 0.23 14.29 -0.33
CA ALA A 25 0.26 15.75 -0.48
C ALA A 25 0.61 16.15 -1.91
N VAL A 26 1.63 15.53 -2.52
CA VAL A 26 1.99 15.76 -3.92
C VAL A 26 0.81 15.45 -4.86
N VAL A 27 0.13 14.31 -4.66
CA VAL A 27 -1.03 13.94 -5.47
C VAL A 27 -2.20 14.90 -5.29
N LEU A 28 -2.45 15.37 -4.06
CA LEU A 28 -3.53 16.34 -3.79
C LEU A 28 -3.23 17.71 -4.39
N LEU A 29 -1.97 18.17 -4.32
CA LEU A 29 -1.52 19.40 -4.99
C LEU A 29 -1.62 19.30 -6.51
N ALA A 30 -1.43 18.11 -7.08
CA ALA A 30 -1.70 17.81 -8.48
C ALA A 30 -3.20 17.68 -8.83
N GLY A 31 -4.09 18.09 -7.93
CA GLY A 31 -5.53 18.05 -8.11
C GLY A 31 -6.15 16.69 -7.82
N GLY A 32 -5.50 15.81 -7.07
CA GLY A 32 -6.05 14.53 -6.65
C GLY A 32 -7.26 14.64 -5.71
N THR A 33 -7.72 13.49 -5.24
CA THR A 33 -8.85 13.39 -4.31
C THR A 33 -8.52 12.45 -3.18
N MET A 34 -9.11 12.70 -2.02
CA MET A 34 -8.84 11.97 -0.79
C MET A 34 -10.13 11.38 -0.21
N ALA A 35 -10.02 10.21 0.38
CA ALA A 35 -11.07 9.59 1.18
C ALA A 35 -10.44 8.87 2.37
N ARG A 36 -10.98 9.08 3.57
CA ARG A 36 -10.57 8.31 4.75
C ARG A 36 -11.54 7.14 4.94
N ARG A 37 -11.02 5.92 5.06
CA ARG A 37 -11.83 4.70 5.26
C ARG A 37 -11.20 3.80 6.30
N ALA A 38 -11.95 3.48 7.35
CA ALA A 38 -11.51 2.58 8.43
C ALA A 38 -10.12 2.94 9.02
N GLY A 39 -9.80 4.24 9.14
CA GLY A 39 -8.52 4.69 9.68
C GLY A 39 -7.35 4.73 8.68
N VAL A 40 -7.61 4.44 7.41
CA VAL A 40 -6.65 4.51 6.29
C VAL A 40 -7.00 5.70 5.39
N LEU A 41 -5.98 6.36 4.87
CA LEU A 41 -6.11 7.47 3.92
C LEU A 41 -5.95 6.94 2.49
N GLU A 42 -7.00 6.96 1.69
CA GLU A 42 -6.98 6.61 0.27
C GLU A 42 -6.89 7.91 -0.55
N VAL A 43 -5.88 8.06 -1.40
CA VAL A 43 -5.66 9.22 -2.26
C VAL A 43 -5.55 8.78 -3.72
N ALA A 44 -6.36 9.35 -4.60
CA ALA A 44 -6.37 9.06 -6.03
C ALA A 44 -6.09 10.29 -6.86
N LEU A 45 -5.30 10.16 -7.92
CA LEU A 45 -5.22 11.18 -8.98
C LEU A 45 -6.60 11.34 -9.66
N ARG A 46 -6.94 12.57 -10.10
CA ARG A 46 -8.13 12.84 -10.95
C ARG A 46 -7.85 12.54 -12.42
N ARG A 47 -7.20 11.42 -12.71
CA ARG A 47 -7.01 10.98 -14.09
C ARG A 47 -8.20 10.12 -14.49
N ASP A 48 -8.93 10.58 -15.50
CA ASP A 48 -9.94 9.78 -16.19
C ASP A 48 -9.20 8.73 -17.02
N SER A 49 -9.17 7.47 -16.58
CA SER A 49 -8.80 6.24 -17.31
C SER A 49 -7.61 6.28 -18.30
N ARG A 50 -6.75 7.29 -18.25
CA ARG A 50 -5.64 7.46 -19.19
C ARG A 50 -4.55 6.47 -18.80
N PRO A 51 -4.01 5.71 -19.76
CA PRO A 51 -2.95 4.76 -19.48
C PRO A 51 -1.78 5.49 -18.80
N THR A 52 -1.47 5.06 -17.59
CA THR A 52 -0.33 5.56 -16.83
C THR A 52 0.92 4.77 -17.24
N ARG A 53 2.08 5.44 -17.27
CA ARG A 53 3.38 4.76 -17.43
C ARG A 53 3.93 4.23 -16.11
N LEU A 54 3.19 4.42 -15.01
CA LEU A 54 3.62 3.91 -13.72
C LEU A 54 3.57 2.38 -13.72
N PRO A 55 4.59 1.70 -13.17
CA PRO A 55 4.63 0.24 -13.11
C PRO A 55 3.65 -0.33 -12.08
N PHE A 56 2.92 0.52 -11.36
CA PHE A 56 1.94 0.13 -10.34
C PHE A 56 0.65 0.94 -10.48
N ALA A 57 -0.45 0.31 -10.06
CA ALA A 57 -1.80 0.85 -10.08
C ALA A 57 -2.19 1.51 -8.74
N ALA A 58 -1.62 1.02 -7.64
CA ALA A 58 -1.68 1.61 -6.32
C ALA A 58 -0.39 1.29 -5.55
N ILE A 59 -0.12 2.08 -4.50
CA ILE A 59 0.96 1.84 -3.55
C ILE A 59 0.45 2.14 -2.14
N THR A 60 0.77 1.25 -1.21
CA THR A 60 0.50 1.42 0.22
C THR A 60 1.77 1.74 0.98
N LEU A 61 1.72 2.77 1.81
CA LEU A 61 2.78 3.20 2.72
C LEU A 61 2.16 3.46 4.11
N GLY A 62 2.32 2.49 5.02
CA GLY A 62 1.69 2.56 6.33
C GLY A 62 0.17 2.59 6.22
N HIS A 63 -0.46 3.64 6.77
CA HIS A 63 -1.91 3.87 6.71
C HIS A 63 -2.33 4.78 5.54
N VAL A 64 -1.48 4.96 4.52
CA VAL A 64 -1.79 5.76 3.34
C VAL A 64 -1.72 4.90 2.08
N ILE A 65 -2.76 4.92 1.27
CA ILE A 65 -2.86 4.24 -0.03
C ILE A 65 -2.96 5.32 -1.10
N VAL A 66 -2.06 5.29 -2.07
CA VAL A 66 -2.08 6.20 -3.21
C VAL A 66 -2.33 5.40 -4.49
N GLY A 67 -3.34 5.77 -5.27
CA GLY A 67 -3.68 5.10 -6.52
C GLY A 67 -3.78 6.05 -7.70
N ILE A 68 -3.72 5.46 -8.89
CA ILE A 68 -3.69 6.21 -10.16
C ILE A 68 -5.05 6.81 -10.53
N ASP A 69 -6.13 6.25 -10.00
CA ASP A 69 -7.49 6.78 -10.10
C ASP A 69 -8.42 6.13 -9.05
N ARG A 70 -9.64 6.66 -8.92
CA ARG A 70 -10.63 6.21 -7.93
C ARG A 70 -11.24 4.84 -8.23
N GLN A 71 -11.37 4.45 -9.49
CA GLN A 71 -11.90 3.14 -9.88
C GLN A 71 -10.87 2.05 -9.57
N THR A 72 -9.61 2.28 -9.94
CA THR A 72 -8.50 1.39 -9.60
C THR A 72 -8.37 1.20 -8.09
N LEU A 73 -8.39 2.27 -7.29
CA LEU A 73 -8.40 2.14 -5.83
C LEU A 73 -9.60 1.36 -5.29
N ARG A 74 -10.77 1.50 -5.90
CA ARG A 74 -11.95 0.72 -5.50
C ARG A 74 -11.75 -0.77 -5.75
N GLN A 75 -11.17 -1.14 -6.88
CA GLN A 75 -10.89 -2.53 -7.26
C GLN A 75 -9.79 -3.14 -6.39
N LEU A 76 -8.70 -2.40 -6.15
CA LEU A 76 -7.55 -2.88 -5.37
C LEU A 76 -7.70 -2.69 -3.85
N ARG A 77 -8.80 -2.11 -3.36
CA ARG A 77 -8.93 -1.74 -1.94
C ARG A 77 -8.66 -2.92 -1.00
N ALA A 78 -9.21 -4.08 -1.31
CA ALA A 78 -9.06 -5.25 -0.46
C ALA A 78 -7.60 -5.73 -0.44
N HIS A 79 -6.93 -5.71 -1.60
CA HIS A 79 -5.49 -5.96 -1.75
C HIS A 79 -4.64 -5.00 -0.91
N GLU A 80 -4.81 -3.69 -1.11
CA GLU A 80 -4.03 -2.65 -0.44
C GLU A 80 -4.25 -2.66 1.08
N ARG A 81 -5.43 -3.07 1.56
CA ARG A 81 -5.67 -3.25 3.00
C ARG A 81 -4.83 -4.37 3.61
N VAL A 82 -4.49 -5.40 2.84
CA VAL A 82 -3.55 -6.43 3.33
C VAL A 82 -2.17 -5.81 3.52
N HIS A 83 -1.72 -4.95 2.61
CA HIS A 83 -0.47 -4.19 2.79
C HIS A 83 -0.51 -3.25 3.99
N VAL A 84 -1.63 -2.58 4.27
CA VAL A 84 -1.80 -1.82 5.52
C VAL A 84 -1.57 -2.74 6.73
N GLY A 85 -2.24 -3.90 6.77
CA GLY A 85 -2.04 -4.88 7.84
C GLY A 85 -0.62 -5.48 7.91
N GLN A 86 0.13 -5.50 6.80
CA GLN A 86 1.54 -5.83 6.81
C GLN A 86 2.36 -4.72 7.48
N TYR A 87 2.11 -3.45 7.17
CA TYR A 87 2.75 -2.32 7.88
C TYR A 87 2.37 -2.28 9.35
N GLU A 88 1.15 -2.65 9.72
CA GLU A 88 0.76 -2.73 11.14
C GLU A 88 1.53 -3.83 11.91
N ARG A 89 1.98 -4.90 11.21
CA ARG A 89 2.77 -5.99 11.79
C ARG A 89 4.27 -5.70 11.75
N TRP A 90 4.77 -5.20 10.63
CA TRP A 90 6.21 -5.06 10.36
C TRP A 90 6.72 -3.63 10.49
N GLY A 91 5.84 -2.63 10.52
CA GLY A 91 6.20 -1.23 10.63
C GLY A 91 7.15 -0.82 9.51
N ALA A 92 8.15 -0.02 9.88
CA ALA A 92 9.20 0.42 8.95
C ALA A 92 10.05 -0.72 8.38
N LEU A 93 10.16 -1.87 9.07
CA LEU A 93 10.94 -3.01 8.61
C LEU A 93 10.39 -3.61 7.30
N LEU A 94 9.11 -3.36 6.99
CA LEU A 94 8.52 -3.83 5.73
C LEU A 94 9.23 -3.25 4.50
N LEU A 95 9.75 -2.02 4.60
CA LEU A 95 10.51 -1.37 3.51
C LEU A 95 11.79 -2.15 3.16
N LEU A 96 12.34 -2.91 4.11
CA LEU A 96 13.49 -3.78 3.90
C LEU A 96 13.07 -5.22 3.59
N ALA A 97 12.08 -5.74 4.32
CA ALA A 97 11.62 -7.10 4.16
C ALA A 97 11.02 -7.36 2.77
N TYR A 98 10.28 -6.40 2.21
CA TYR A 98 9.68 -6.52 0.88
C TYR A 98 10.74 -6.69 -0.23
N PRO A 99 11.73 -5.80 -0.40
CA PRO A 99 12.75 -5.99 -1.44
C PRO A 99 13.62 -7.22 -1.19
N LEU A 100 13.90 -7.60 0.07
CA LEU A 100 14.60 -8.85 0.37
C LEU A 100 13.79 -10.08 -0.08
N ALA A 101 12.46 -10.07 0.10
CA ALA A 101 11.59 -11.14 -0.41
C ALA A 101 11.56 -11.17 -1.94
N SER A 102 11.52 -10.02 -2.60
CA SER A 102 11.62 -9.91 -4.06
C SER A 102 12.97 -10.43 -4.58
N LEU A 103 14.07 -10.05 -3.92
CA LEU A 103 15.42 -10.50 -4.25
C LEU A 103 15.56 -12.01 -4.08
N HIS A 104 15.06 -12.56 -2.98
CA HIS A 104 15.06 -14.00 -2.76
C HIS A 104 14.24 -14.75 -3.82
N ALA A 105 13.11 -14.20 -4.27
CA ALA A 105 12.36 -14.78 -5.39
C ALA A 105 13.17 -14.74 -6.69
N TRP A 106 13.80 -13.60 -6.99
CA TRP A 106 14.66 -13.42 -8.15
C TRP A 106 15.83 -14.41 -8.19
N LEU A 107 16.56 -14.55 -7.07
CA LEU A 107 17.69 -15.48 -6.93
C LEU A 107 17.30 -16.95 -7.13
N ARG A 108 16.00 -17.28 -7.00
CA ARG A 108 15.45 -18.61 -7.29
C ARG A 108 14.83 -18.73 -8.68
N GLY A 109 15.10 -17.79 -9.58
CA GLY A 109 14.57 -17.78 -10.95
C GLY A 109 13.07 -17.49 -11.03
N ARG A 110 12.48 -16.93 -9.97
CA ARG A 110 11.05 -16.59 -9.89
C ARG A 110 10.82 -15.11 -10.21
N ARG A 111 9.54 -14.74 -10.38
CA ARG A 111 9.15 -13.37 -10.75
C ARG A 111 9.14 -12.51 -9.47
N PRO A 112 10.01 -11.48 -9.34
CA PRO A 112 10.24 -10.79 -8.07
C PRO A 112 8.97 -10.21 -7.45
N TYR A 113 8.06 -9.66 -8.25
CA TYR A 113 6.79 -9.10 -7.79
C TYR A 113 5.70 -10.17 -7.62
N LEU A 114 5.51 -11.04 -8.61
CA LEU A 114 4.42 -12.03 -8.60
C LEU A 114 4.62 -13.16 -7.58
N ASP A 115 5.88 -13.47 -7.26
CA ASP A 115 6.22 -14.53 -6.32
C ASP A 115 6.70 -13.99 -4.96
N ASN A 116 6.64 -12.66 -4.75
CA ASN A 116 6.90 -12.05 -3.45
C ASN A 116 5.88 -12.55 -2.42
N ARG A 117 6.36 -12.97 -1.24
CA ARG A 117 5.51 -13.47 -0.15
C ARG A 117 4.42 -12.47 0.27
N PHE A 118 4.74 -11.19 0.36
CA PHE A 118 3.81 -10.14 0.77
C PHE A 118 2.72 -9.90 -0.28
N GLU A 119 3.10 -9.94 -1.55
CA GLU A 119 2.19 -9.83 -2.69
C GLU A 119 1.27 -11.04 -2.82
N ARG A 120 1.80 -12.24 -2.56
CA ARG A 120 0.98 -13.47 -2.50
C ARG A 120 -0.04 -13.41 -1.37
N GLU A 121 0.36 -13.01 -0.17
CA GLU A 121 -0.57 -12.82 0.95
C GLU A 121 -1.65 -11.78 0.60
N ALA A 122 -1.28 -10.69 -0.08
CA ALA A 122 -2.23 -9.67 -0.53
C ALA A 122 -3.23 -10.21 -1.56
N ARG A 123 -2.78 -11.03 -2.52
CA ARG A 123 -3.68 -11.71 -3.47
C ARG A 123 -4.60 -12.73 -2.80
N GLU A 124 -4.06 -13.61 -1.96
CA GLU A 124 -4.80 -14.66 -1.27
C GLU A 124 -5.90 -14.07 -0.36
N ARG A 125 -5.62 -12.96 0.32
CA ARG A 125 -6.57 -12.35 1.29
C ARG A 125 -7.41 -11.20 0.73
N GLY A 126 -6.92 -10.51 -0.30
CA GLY A 126 -7.52 -9.31 -0.84
C GLY A 126 -8.24 -9.52 -2.17
N ASP A 127 -7.73 -10.40 -3.04
CA ASP A 127 -8.28 -10.60 -4.39
C ASP A 127 -9.27 -11.77 -4.46
N GLY A 128 -9.41 -12.54 -3.38
CA GLY A 128 -10.31 -13.70 -3.31
C GLY A 128 -9.87 -14.89 -4.17
N ARG A 129 -8.56 -15.08 -4.33
CA ARG A 129 -7.95 -16.18 -5.09
C ARG A 129 -7.56 -17.35 -4.22
#